data_AF-A0A095X076-F1
#
_entry.id   AF-A0A095X076-F1
#
_cell.length_a   1.000
_cell.length_b   1.000
_cell.length_c   1.000
_cell.angle_alpha   90.00
_cell.angle_beta   90.00
_cell.angle_gamma   90.00
#
_symmetry.space_group_name_H-M   'P 1'
#
loop_
_entity.id
_entity.type
_entity.pdbx_description
1 polymer ?
#
loop_
_entity_poly.entity_id
_entity_poly.type
_entity_poly.pdbx_seq_one_letter_code
_entity_poly.pdbx_strand_id
1 'polypeptide(L)'
;MRLEKGDIIKTSLSDNTVVLDVEDKKAVLFSENQFVIVSGIDFNDKSGKFEWDNGRYSNDINTIASMRNNNLDKMKETLSFLEEYNHRDFVKGLISLETGIQNEDTLDTAYDNYMNDKIMGLVDEKFYDYIDENEIEAPNLESAIEDRNNTLSGKENEKEDKNTMRNDKSSENKEKADTININGNIASDVDIKNLTSKDGKDFTVASFSIAENDKEGNVKYINCLAYNDRVSSVENLKKGDFVHVFGKEKKSIGKDNKEYTSLKVYSVKLLKAKEQNKAKRKEIAENKQSAMGKLKKYKAKASNQERENVKKDKGMEI
;
A
#
# COMPACT_ATOMS: atom_id res chain seq x y z
N MET A 1 38.84 9.25 4.91
CA MET A 1 38.56 10.07 3.69
C MET A 1 37.05 10.10 3.49
N ARG A 2 36.43 11.23 3.14
CA ARG A 2 34.98 11.25 2.83
C ARG A 2 34.78 10.87 1.37
N LEU A 3 33.82 9.98 1.12
CA LEU A 3 33.46 9.49 -0.20
C LEU A 3 32.19 10.20 -0.65
N GLU A 4 32.20 10.81 -1.83
CA GLU A 4 31.07 11.56 -2.37
C GLU A 4 30.67 11.06 -3.75
N LYS A 5 29.41 11.32 -4.12
CA LYS A 5 28.91 10.98 -5.44
C LYS A 5 29.63 11.80 -6.51
N GLY A 6 30.14 11.11 -7.54
CA GLY A 6 30.92 11.69 -8.62
C GLY A 6 32.43 11.51 -8.45
N ASP A 7 32.89 11.07 -7.28
CA ASP A 7 34.32 10.79 -7.06
C ASP A 7 34.84 9.70 -7.99
N ILE A 8 36.11 9.83 -8.37
CA ILE A 8 36.88 8.78 -9.05
C ILE A 8 37.87 8.22 -8.05
N ILE A 9 37.69 6.95 -7.72
CA ILE A 9 38.43 6.28 -6.66
C ILE A 9 39.20 5.06 -7.18
N LYS A 10 40.29 4.74 -6.48
CA LYS A 10 41.04 3.49 -6.71
C LYS A 10 40.45 2.37 -5.88
N THR A 11 40.20 1.24 -6.52
CA THR A 11 39.70 0.03 -5.89
C THR A 11 40.54 -1.19 -6.30
N SER A 12 40.17 -2.37 -5.82
CA SER A 12 40.71 -3.64 -6.33
C SER A 12 40.32 -3.92 -7.80
N LEU A 13 39.26 -3.27 -8.30
CA LEU A 13 38.68 -3.54 -9.62
C LEU A 13 39.23 -2.61 -10.70
N SER A 14 39.44 -1.34 -10.38
CA SER A 14 40.00 -0.34 -11.29
C SER A 14 40.53 0.87 -10.51
N ASP A 15 41.53 1.53 -11.08
CA ASP A 15 42.04 2.83 -10.61
C ASP A 15 41.09 3.99 -10.94
N ASN A 16 40.11 3.77 -11.84
CA ASN A 16 39.16 4.77 -12.32
C ASN A 16 37.71 4.40 -11.97
N THR A 17 37.47 3.92 -10.74
CA THR A 17 36.12 3.54 -10.32
C THR A 17 35.31 4.79 -10.00
N VAL A 18 34.18 4.99 -10.69
CA VAL A 18 33.30 6.15 -10.45
C VAL A 18 32.28 5.83 -9.36
N VAL A 19 32.13 6.73 -8.39
CA VAL A 19 31.08 6.65 -7.38
C VAL A 19 29.77 7.22 -7.94
N LEU A 20 28.80 6.35 -8.20
CA LEU A 20 27.50 6.73 -8.76
C LEU A 20 26.50 7.16 -7.68
N ASP A 21 26.61 6.60 -6.49
CA ASP A 21 25.79 6.94 -5.33
C ASP A 21 26.47 6.48 -4.04
N VAL A 22 26.23 7.19 -2.94
CA VAL A 22 26.78 6.84 -1.63
C VAL A 22 25.75 7.15 -0.53
N GLU A 23 25.54 6.20 0.36
CA GLU A 23 24.64 6.28 1.51
C GLU A 23 25.33 5.58 2.68
N ASP A 24 25.88 6.36 3.62
CA ASP A 24 26.76 5.90 4.71
C ASP A 24 27.94 5.05 4.21
N LYS A 25 28.10 3.82 4.72
CA LYS A 25 29.12 2.84 4.29
C LYS A 25 28.66 1.99 3.10
N LYS A 26 27.64 2.41 2.36
CA LYS A 26 27.17 1.74 1.14
C LYS A 26 27.41 2.64 -0.06
N ALA A 27 27.84 2.04 -1.16
CA ALA A 27 28.07 2.78 -2.40
C ALA A 27 27.63 1.98 -3.62
N VAL A 28 27.25 2.69 -4.67
CA VAL A 28 27.11 2.16 -6.02
C VAL A 28 28.29 2.67 -6.82
N LEU A 29 29.09 1.73 -7.32
CA LEU A 29 30.33 2.00 -8.03
C LEU A 29 30.20 1.55 -9.49
N PHE A 30 30.96 2.18 -10.38
CA PHE A 30 31.13 1.73 -11.75
C PHE A 30 32.63 1.63 -12.07
N SER A 31 33.13 0.40 -12.19
CA SER A 31 34.52 0.11 -12.54
C SER A 31 34.62 -0.20 -14.03
N GLU A 32 34.45 0.84 -14.86
CA GLU A 32 34.54 0.87 -16.34
C GLU A 32 33.58 -0.04 -17.12
N ASN A 33 33.48 -1.33 -16.77
CA ASN A 33 32.69 -2.34 -17.47
C ASN A 33 31.64 -3.01 -16.58
N GLN A 34 31.66 -2.76 -15.27
CA GLN A 34 30.74 -3.39 -14.33
C GLN A 34 30.31 -2.41 -13.24
N PHE A 35 29.08 -2.58 -12.80
CA PHE A 35 28.52 -1.91 -11.65
C PHE A 35 28.66 -2.78 -10.41
N VAL A 36 28.89 -2.14 -9.26
CA VAL A 36 29.04 -2.83 -7.98
C VAL A 36 28.24 -2.10 -6.91
N ILE A 37 27.37 -2.83 -6.21
CA ILE A 37 26.77 -2.36 -4.96
C ILE A 37 27.61 -2.92 -3.83
N VAL A 38 28.22 -2.03 -3.05
CA VAL A 38 29.12 -2.40 -1.96
C VAL A 38 28.56 -1.95 -0.62
N SER A 39 28.92 -2.67 0.45
CA SER A 39 28.62 -2.30 1.82
C SER A 39 29.86 -2.50 2.70
N GLY A 40 30.04 -1.62 3.68
CA GLY A 40 31.25 -1.57 4.48
C GLY A 40 32.41 -0.91 3.73
N ILE A 41 32.14 -0.02 2.78
CA ILE A 41 33.21 0.65 2.03
C ILE A 41 34.03 1.55 2.97
N ASP A 42 35.35 1.41 2.92
CA ASP A 42 36.30 2.21 3.69
C ASP A 42 37.61 2.39 2.93
N PHE A 43 38.36 3.43 3.29
CA PHE A 43 39.67 3.68 2.70
C PHE A 43 40.76 2.95 3.49
N ASN A 44 41.56 2.15 2.81
CA ASN A 44 42.68 1.46 3.41
C ASN A 44 43.98 2.24 3.16
N ASP A 45 44.49 2.89 4.22
CA ASP A 45 45.71 3.72 4.17
C ASP A 45 46.96 2.96 3.72
N LYS A 46 47.00 1.63 3.92
CA LYS A 46 48.15 0.79 3.54
C LYS A 46 48.15 0.46 2.06
N SER A 47 46.98 0.14 1.49
CA SER A 47 46.85 -0.20 0.07
C SER A 47 46.63 1.04 -0.81
N GLY A 48 46.22 2.17 -0.22
CA GLY A 48 45.86 3.39 -0.93
C GLY A 48 44.59 3.24 -1.76
N LYS A 49 43.72 2.30 -1.39
CA LYS A 49 42.51 1.92 -2.14
C LYS A 49 41.29 1.90 -1.23
N PHE A 50 40.13 2.10 -1.84
CA PHE A 50 38.86 1.80 -1.19
C PHE A 50 38.56 0.31 -1.28
N GLU A 51 38.21 -0.27 -0.14
CA GLU A 51 37.90 -1.69 0.06
C GLU A 51 36.52 -1.81 0.72
N TRP A 52 35.87 -2.96 0.63
CA TRP A 52 34.54 -3.19 1.18
C TRP A 52 34.37 -4.62 1.68
N ASP A 53 33.47 -4.81 2.66
CA ASP A 53 33.18 -6.12 3.24
C ASP A 53 32.39 -7.03 2.29
N ASN A 54 31.39 -6.46 1.61
CA ASN A 54 30.51 -7.22 0.70
C ASN A 54 30.25 -6.43 -0.59
N GLY A 55 30.20 -7.15 -1.72
CA GLY A 55 29.94 -6.57 -3.04
C GLY A 55 28.99 -7.45 -3.87
N ARG A 56 28.02 -6.81 -4.54
CA ARG A 56 27.19 -7.44 -5.58
C ARG A 56 27.53 -6.81 -6.92
N TYR A 57 27.78 -7.65 -7.91
CA TYR A 57 28.35 -7.25 -9.20
C TYR A 57 27.34 -7.48 -10.31
N SER A 58 27.23 -6.55 -11.25
CA SER A 58 26.48 -6.73 -12.49
C SER A 58 27.06 -5.91 -13.63
N ASN A 59 26.99 -6.44 -14.84
CA ASN A 59 27.35 -5.70 -16.06
C ASN A 59 26.16 -4.87 -16.61
N ASP A 60 24.98 -5.02 -16.02
CA ASP A 60 23.75 -4.35 -16.44
C ASP A 60 23.23 -3.42 -15.32
N ILE A 61 23.02 -2.15 -15.68
CA ILE A 61 22.52 -1.10 -14.79
C ILE A 61 21.10 -1.39 -14.28
N ASN A 62 20.27 -2.11 -15.05
CA ASN A 62 18.91 -2.42 -14.64
C ASN A 62 18.88 -3.43 -13.48
N THR A 63 19.81 -4.39 -13.50
CA THR A 63 20.05 -5.35 -12.42
C THR A 63 20.49 -4.65 -11.12
N ILE A 64 21.24 -3.56 -11.20
CA ILE A 64 21.66 -2.77 -10.02
C ILE A 64 20.48 -2.01 -9.43
N ALA A 65 19.62 -1.46 -10.28
CA ALA A 65 18.40 -0.79 -9.84
C ALA A 65 17.47 -1.76 -9.07
N SER A 66 17.35 -3.02 -9.50
CA SER A 66 16.55 -4.03 -8.79
C SER A 66 17.22 -4.51 -7.48
N MET A 67 18.55 -4.59 -7.44
CA MET A 67 19.31 -4.95 -6.23
C MET A 67 19.32 -3.86 -5.12
N ARG A 68 18.91 -2.63 -5.46
CA ARG A 68 18.82 -1.49 -4.53
C ARG A 68 17.53 -1.49 -3.67
N ASN A 69 16.54 -2.33 -3.98
CA ASN A 69 15.37 -2.55 -3.12
C ASN A 69 15.78 -3.36 -1.88
N ASN A 70 16.57 -2.76 -1.00
CA ASN A 70 17.24 -3.37 0.14
C ASN A 70 16.59 -3.04 1.49
N ASN A 71 15.51 -2.27 1.50
CA ASN A 71 14.71 -1.96 2.68
C ASN A 71 13.21 -2.04 2.32
N LEU A 72 12.40 -2.37 3.32
CA LEU A 72 10.95 -2.48 3.25
C LEU A 72 10.31 -1.24 2.64
N ASP A 73 10.74 -0.02 3.00
CA ASP A 73 10.12 1.21 2.51
C ASP A 73 10.33 1.41 1.00
N LYS A 74 11.57 1.22 0.51
CA LYS A 74 11.89 1.28 -0.94
C LYS A 74 11.15 0.19 -1.73
N MET A 75 10.93 -0.97 -1.10
CA MET A 75 10.14 -2.05 -1.68
C MET A 75 8.66 -1.68 -1.73
N LYS A 76 8.09 -1.14 -0.65
CA LYS A 76 6.72 -0.61 -0.59
C LYS A 76 6.50 0.42 -1.69
N GLU A 77 7.37 1.43 -1.81
CA GLU A 77 7.28 2.45 -2.87
C GLU A 77 7.26 1.83 -4.27
N THR A 78 8.13 0.84 -4.51
CA THR A 78 8.17 0.13 -5.80
C THR A 78 6.86 -0.63 -6.06
N LEU A 79 6.34 -1.33 -5.05
CA LEU A 79 5.11 -2.10 -5.15
C LEU A 79 3.89 -1.18 -5.34
N SER A 80 3.79 -0.09 -4.58
CA SER A 80 2.74 0.93 -4.75
C SER A 80 2.75 1.53 -6.15
N PHE A 81 3.94 1.83 -6.70
CA PHE A 81 4.07 2.27 -8.08
C PHE A 81 3.53 1.22 -9.08
N LEU A 82 3.87 -0.05 -8.89
CA LEU A 82 3.40 -1.13 -9.77
C LEU A 82 1.89 -1.35 -9.65
N GLU A 83 1.36 -1.29 -8.43
CA GLU A 83 -0.07 -1.35 -8.14
C GLU A 83 -0.83 -0.22 -8.85
N GLU A 84 -0.34 1.02 -8.79
CA GLU A 84 -1.02 2.17 -9.37
C GLU A 84 -0.91 2.21 -10.91
N TYR A 85 0.30 2.06 -11.45
CA TYR A 85 0.57 2.32 -12.87
C TYR A 85 0.55 1.08 -13.76
N ASN A 86 0.75 -0.10 -13.15
CA ASN A 86 0.83 -1.38 -13.86
C ASN A 86 0.06 -2.50 -13.16
N HIS A 87 -1.07 -2.16 -12.53
CA HIS A 87 -1.88 -3.05 -11.69
C HIS A 87 -2.08 -4.46 -12.26
N ARG A 88 -2.44 -4.54 -13.55
CA ARG A 88 -2.76 -5.80 -14.21
C ARG A 88 -1.57 -6.77 -14.24
N ASP A 89 -0.44 -6.30 -14.76
CA ASP A 89 0.74 -7.15 -14.87
C ASP A 89 1.38 -7.39 -13.49
N PHE A 90 1.23 -6.44 -12.56
CA PHE A 90 1.65 -6.61 -11.17
C PHE A 90 0.92 -7.78 -10.50
N VAL A 91 -0.42 -7.77 -10.51
CA VAL A 91 -1.24 -8.84 -9.92
C VAL A 91 -0.98 -10.18 -10.61
N LYS A 92 -0.91 -10.19 -11.95
CA LYS A 92 -0.56 -11.41 -12.69
C LYS A 92 0.81 -11.95 -12.31
N GLY A 93 1.80 -11.07 -12.15
CA GLY A 93 3.14 -11.43 -11.70
C GLY A 93 3.14 -12.06 -10.31
N LEU A 94 2.37 -11.50 -9.37
CA LEU A 94 2.22 -12.06 -8.03
C LEU A 94 1.58 -13.46 -8.06
N ILE A 95 0.49 -13.63 -8.82
CA ILE A 95 -0.18 -14.92 -8.99
C ILE A 95 0.77 -15.94 -9.64
N SER A 96 1.48 -15.53 -10.69
CA SER A 96 2.45 -16.39 -11.40
C SER A 96 3.57 -16.86 -10.47
N LEU A 97 4.09 -15.96 -9.63
CA LEU A 97 5.13 -16.27 -8.66
C LEU A 97 4.65 -17.29 -7.60
N GLU A 98 3.46 -17.06 -7.03
CA GLU A 98 2.91 -17.91 -5.96
C GLU A 98 2.46 -19.28 -6.48
N THR A 99 1.84 -19.32 -7.66
CA THR A 99 1.25 -20.55 -8.21
C THR A 99 2.18 -21.32 -9.15
N GLY A 100 3.26 -20.68 -9.63
CA GLY A 100 4.14 -21.19 -10.68
C GLY A 100 3.55 -21.14 -12.10
N ILE A 101 2.30 -20.67 -12.28
CA ILE A 101 1.64 -20.61 -13.59
C ILE A 101 2.29 -19.55 -14.48
N GLN A 102 2.70 -19.95 -15.69
CA GLN A 102 3.28 -19.05 -16.70
C GLN A 102 2.36 -18.81 -17.91
N ASN A 103 1.21 -19.48 -17.96
CA ASN A 103 0.27 -19.35 -19.07
C ASN A 103 -0.46 -18.00 -19.01
N GLU A 104 -0.22 -17.16 -20.01
CA GLU A 104 -0.73 -15.79 -20.07
C GLU A 104 -2.27 -15.71 -20.07
N ASP A 105 -2.96 -16.58 -20.80
CA ASP A 105 -4.44 -16.59 -20.87
C ASP A 105 -5.07 -16.98 -19.53
N THR A 106 -4.43 -17.89 -18.80
CA THR A 106 -4.83 -18.31 -17.46
C THR A 106 -4.63 -17.18 -16.46
N LEU A 107 -3.48 -16.48 -16.52
CA LEU A 107 -3.20 -15.32 -15.68
C LEU A 107 -4.14 -14.15 -15.99
N ASP A 108 -4.47 -13.94 -17.26
CA ASP A 108 -5.45 -12.96 -17.71
C ASP A 108 -6.85 -13.25 -17.14
N THR A 109 -7.26 -14.52 -17.18
CA THR A 109 -8.53 -14.97 -16.58
C THR A 109 -8.52 -14.83 -15.06
N ALA A 110 -7.41 -15.19 -14.40
CA ALA A 110 -7.26 -15.04 -12.96
C ALA A 110 -7.32 -13.57 -12.53
N TYR A 111 -6.71 -12.66 -13.28
CA TYR A 111 -6.80 -11.23 -13.03
C TYR A 111 -8.22 -10.70 -13.24
N ASP A 112 -8.88 -11.09 -14.34
CA ASP A 112 -10.25 -10.67 -14.60
C ASP A 112 -11.20 -11.17 -13.50
N ASN A 113 -11.00 -12.40 -13.03
CA ASN A 113 -11.72 -12.93 -11.88
C ASN A 113 -11.39 -12.16 -10.61
N TYR A 114 -10.12 -11.92 -10.30
CA TYR A 114 -9.71 -11.09 -9.18
C TYR A 114 -10.42 -9.73 -9.22
N MET A 115 -10.46 -9.03 -10.36
CA MET A 115 -11.10 -7.72 -10.46
C MET A 115 -12.63 -7.75 -10.36
N ASN A 116 -13.27 -8.80 -10.85
CA ASN A 116 -14.73 -8.90 -10.93
C ASN A 116 -15.34 -9.62 -9.73
N ASP A 117 -14.59 -10.51 -9.09
CA ASP A 117 -14.96 -11.14 -7.84
C ASP A 117 -14.90 -10.09 -6.75
N LYS A 118 -15.99 -10.04 -5.99
CA LYS A 118 -16.17 -9.08 -4.91
C LYS A 118 -15.35 -9.47 -3.71
N ILE A 119 -15.15 -10.76 -3.46
CA ILE A 119 -14.57 -11.28 -2.21
C ILE A 119 -13.06 -11.57 -2.36
N MET A 120 -12.58 -11.76 -3.60
CA MET A 120 -11.20 -12.16 -3.83
C MET A 120 -10.20 -11.02 -3.50
N GLY A 121 -9.38 -11.24 -2.46
CA GLY A 121 -8.23 -10.42 -2.09
C GLY A 121 -6.89 -11.07 -2.45
N LEU A 122 -5.80 -10.29 -2.46
CA LEU A 122 -4.43 -10.81 -2.68
C LEU A 122 -3.80 -11.36 -1.40
N VAL A 123 -4.24 -10.88 -0.24
CA VAL A 123 -3.75 -11.28 1.07
C VAL A 123 -4.81 -12.18 1.72
N ASP A 124 -4.39 -13.35 2.21
CA ASP A 124 -5.27 -14.24 2.95
C ASP A 124 -5.79 -13.55 4.22
N GLU A 125 -7.09 -13.68 4.50
CA GLU A 125 -7.74 -13.03 5.63
C GLU A 125 -7.07 -13.36 6.98
N LYS A 126 -6.46 -14.55 7.11
CA LYS A 126 -5.76 -14.99 8.32
C LYS A 126 -4.55 -14.13 8.67
N PHE A 127 -3.95 -13.43 7.70
CA PHE A 127 -2.85 -12.50 8.01
C PHE A 127 -3.30 -11.34 8.89
N TYR A 128 -4.58 -10.93 8.80
CA TYR A 128 -5.09 -9.82 9.58
C TYR A 128 -5.28 -10.18 11.05
N ASP A 129 -5.54 -11.46 11.37
CA ASP A 129 -5.57 -11.92 12.76
C ASP A 129 -4.21 -11.72 13.43
N TYR A 130 -3.11 -12.08 12.75
CA TYR A 130 -1.75 -11.83 13.25
C TYR A 130 -1.43 -10.34 13.35
N ILE A 131 -1.90 -9.52 12.39
CA ILE A 131 -1.68 -8.07 12.44
C ILE A 131 -2.41 -7.47 13.63
N ASP A 132 -3.65 -7.86 13.90
CA ASP A 132 -4.42 -7.34 15.02
C ASP A 132 -3.88 -7.79 16.38
N GLU A 133 -3.39 -9.04 16.49
CA GLU A 133 -2.75 -9.53 17.72
C GLU A 133 -1.47 -8.75 18.08
N ASN A 134 -0.81 -8.15 17.07
CA ASN A 134 0.51 -7.50 17.24
C ASN A 134 0.49 -5.97 17.04
N GLU A 135 -0.52 -5.40 16.39
CA GLU A 135 -0.82 -3.96 16.43
C GLU A 135 -1.41 -3.64 17.81
N ILE A 136 -0.58 -3.08 18.69
CA ILE A 136 -0.98 -2.50 19.98
C ILE A 136 -2.37 -1.86 19.83
N GLU A 137 -3.33 -2.35 20.64
CA GLU A 137 -4.73 -1.91 20.66
C GLU A 137 -4.82 -0.41 20.34
N ALA A 138 -5.29 -0.08 19.13
CA ALA A 138 -5.52 1.31 18.77
C ALA A 138 -6.44 1.91 19.84
N PRO A 139 -6.01 2.95 20.58
CA PRO A 139 -6.72 3.46 21.74
C PRO A 139 -8.16 3.80 21.33
N ASN A 140 -9.11 3.61 22.25
CA ASN A 140 -10.48 4.12 22.13
C ASN A 140 -10.43 5.64 21.88
N LEU A 141 -10.33 6.06 20.61
CA LEU A 141 -10.12 7.46 20.21
C LEU A 141 -11.24 7.98 19.29
N GLU A 142 -12.40 7.32 19.27
CA GLU A 142 -13.61 7.79 18.56
C GLU A 142 -14.15 9.09 19.15
N SER A 143 -13.80 9.41 20.40
CA SER A 143 -14.32 10.58 21.12
C SER A 143 -13.89 11.95 20.55
N ALA A 144 -13.06 11.96 19.49
CA ALA A 144 -12.65 13.16 18.74
C ALA A 144 -13.32 13.25 17.34
N ILE A 145 -14.12 12.24 16.95
CA ILE A 145 -14.82 12.18 15.65
C ILE A 145 -16.33 12.53 15.81
N GLU A 146 -16.82 12.61 17.05
CA GLU A 146 -18.24 12.82 17.40
C GLU A 146 -18.88 14.14 16.88
N ASP A 147 -18.10 15.19 16.59
CA ASP A 147 -18.68 16.54 16.35
C ASP A 147 -19.37 16.76 14.98
N ARG A 148 -19.42 15.77 14.07
CA ARG A 148 -20.17 15.92 12.79
C ARG A 148 -21.07 14.75 12.38
N ASN A 149 -20.96 13.57 13.00
CA ASN A 149 -21.75 12.40 12.61
C ASN A 149 -23.19 12.40 13.17
N ASN A 150 -23.55 13.38 14.00
CA ASN A 150 -24.90 13.53 14.55
C ASN A 150 -25.97 13.91 13.51
N THR A 151 -25.60 14.07 12.23
CA THR A 151 -26.55 14.41 11.15
C THR A 151 -27.06 13.22 10.35
N LEU A 152 -26.55 11.99 10.58
CA LEU A 152 -26.99 10.79 9.85
C LEU A 152 -27.33 9.57 10.74
N SER A 153 -27.07 9.63 12.06
CA SER A 153 -27.46 8.60 13.04
C SER A 153 -28.95 8.67 13.46
N GLY A 154 -29.81 9.24 12.62
CA GLY A 154 -31.23 9.35 12.89
C GLY A 154 -31.99 8.06 12.57
N LYS A 155 -31.83 7.03 13.40
CA LYS A 155 -32.91 6.22 14.00
C LYS A 155 -32.36 4.92 14.60
N GLU A 156 -32.74 4.74 15.86
CA GLU A 156 -32.62 3.57 16.71
C GLU A 156 -32.99 2.29 15.97
N ASN A 157 -32.25 1.21 16.22
CA ASN A 157 -32.83 -0.13 16.21
C ASN A 157 -32.33 -0.85 17.46
N GLU A 158 -33.23 -0.92 18.43
CA GLU A 158 -33.16 -1.83 19.56
C GLU A 158 -33.07 -3.29 19.06
N LYS A 159 -32.42 -4.11 19.87
CA LYS A 159 -32.13 -5.53 19.62
C LYS A 159 -33.43 -6.33 19.40
N GLU A 160 -33.44 -7.18 18.37
CA GLU A 160 -34.13 -8.46 18.45
C GLU A 160 -33.21 -9.60 17.96
N ASP A 161 -32.88 -10.47 18.92
CA ASP A 161 -32.23 -11.76 18.71
C ASP A 161 -33.07 -12.67 17.81
N LYS A 162 -32.57 -13.03 16.62
CA LYS A 162 -32.93 -14.30 15.97
C LYS A 162 -31.73 -14.97 15.30
N ASN A 163 -31.23 -15.96 16.02
CA ASN A 163 -30.48 -17.12 15.56
C ASN A 163 -30.88 -17.58 14.14
N THR A 164 -29.91 -17.78 13.25
CA THR A 164 -30.03 -18.77 12.17
C THR A 164 -28.67 -19.44 11.92
N MET A 165 -28.59 -20.70 12.35
CA MET A 165 -27.60 -21.75 12.01
C MET A 165 -27.47 -21.94 10.49
N ARG A 166 -26.48 -22.57 9.87
CA ARG A 166 -25.16 -23.19 10.13
C ARG A 166 -24.66 -23.62 8.72
N ASN A 167 -23.36 -23.84 8.55
CA ASN A 167 -22.88 -25.06 7.88
C ASN A 167 -21.52 -25.45 8.48
N ASP A 168 -21.52 -26.58 9.20
CA ASP A 168 -20.35 -27.32 9.73
C ASP A 168 -19.65 -28.06 8.56
N LYS A 169 -18.37 -28.46 8.53
CA LYS A 169 -17.34 -28.96 9.47
C LYS A 169 -15.96 -28.63 8.83
N SER A 170 -14.86 -28.35 9.52
CA SER A 170 -14.17 -29.19 10.52
C SER A 170 -13.37 -28.35 11.52
N SER A 171 -13.32 -28.87 12.74
CA SER A 171 -12.77 -28.31 13.97
C SER A 171 -11.25 -28.16 14.00
N GLU A 172 -10.79 -26.98 14.39
CA GLU A 172 -9.74 -26.76 15.40
C GLU A 172 -9.89 -25.34 15.97
N ASN A 173 -9.84 -25.23 17.29
CA ASN A 173 -10.16 -24.04 18.08
C ASN A 173 -9.16 -22.88 17.89
N LYS A 174 -9.66 -21.74 17.41
CA LYS A 174 -9.39 -20.36 17.86
C LYS A 174 -10.55 -19.48 17.33
N GLU A 175 -10.93 -18.45 18.06
CA GLU A 175 -12.09 -17.57 17.81
C GLU A 175 -12.28 -17.26 16.31
N LYS A 176 -13.50 -17.52 15.79
CA LYS A 176 -13.85 -17.20 14.40
C LYS A 176 -13.86 -15.68 14.24
N ALA A 177 -12.95 -15.19 13.38
CA ALA A 177 -12.71 -13.80 13.07
C ALA A 177 -13.98 -12.96 12.88
N ASP A 178 -14.08 -11.83 13.60
CA ASP A 178 -15.07 -10.76 13.39
C ASP A 178 -14.80 -9.96 12.10
N THR A 179 -14.21 -10.59 11.08
CA THR A 179 -13.93 -9.97 9.79
C THR A 179 -15.18 -9.98 8.92
N ILE A 180 -15.44 -8.86 8.27
CA ILE A 180 -16.63 -8.63 7.45
C ILE A 180 -16.23 -8.10 6.07
N ASN A 181 -16.99 -8.56 5.07
CA ASN A 181 -16.86 -8.22 3.66
C ASN A 181 -18.13 -7.47 3.24
N ILE A 182 -18.03 -6.18 2.95
CA ILE A 182 -19.16 -5.30 2.63
C ILE A 182 -19.05 -4.80 1.19
N ASN A 183 -20.17 -4.81 0.48
CA ASN A 183 -20.29 -4.14 -0.82
C ASN A 183 -21.31 -3.03 -0.71
N GLY A 184 -20.90 -1.79 -1.00
CA GLY A 184 -21.78 -0.66 -0.84
C GLY A 184 -21.27 0.58 -1.54
N ASN A 185 -22.08 1.64 -1.48
CA ASN A 185 -21.68 2.95 -1.98
C ASN A 185 -21.10 3.77 -0.84
N ILE A 186 -20.04 4.52 -1.12
CA ILE A 186 -19.54 5.55 -0.21
C ILE A 186 -20.66 6.57 0.04
N ALA A 187 -21.06 6.74 1.30
CA ALA A 187 -22.22 7.53 1.71
C ALA A 187 -21.84 8.94 2.19
N SER A 188 -20.59 9.13 2.61
CA SER A 188 -20.02 10.41 3.08
C SER A 188 -18.69 10.69 2.39
N ASP A 189 -18.26 11.96 2.41
CA ASP A 189 -16.88 12.28 2.07
C ASP A 189 -15.92 11.67 3.11
N VAL A 190 -14.67 11.47 2.72
CA VAL A 190 -13.61 10.93 3.59
C VAL A 190 -13.01 12.07 4.42
N ASP A 191 -13.11 11.96 5.75
CA ASP A 191 -12.54 12.91 6.70
C ASP A 191 -11.21 12.36 7.25
N ILE A 192 -10.10 13.06 7.00
CA ILE A 192 -8.76 12.63 7.41
C ILE A 192 -8.26 13.50 8.56
N LYS A 193 -7.86 12.88 9.66
CA LYS A 193 -7.32 13.54 10.85
C LYS A 193 -5.99 12.94 11.28
N ASN A 194 -5.07 13.81 11.70
CA ASN A 194 -3.86 13.43 12.41
C ASN A 194 -4.12 13.56 13.92
N LEU A 195 -3.87 12.49 14.68
CA LEU A 195 -4.19 12.37 16.10
C LEU A 195 -2.98 11.81 16.85
N THR A 196 -2.92 12.06 18.15
CA THR A 196 -1.89 11.50 19.03
C THR A 196 -2.55 10.54 20.03
N SER A 197 -2.03 9.33 20.13
CA SER A 197 -2.46 8.31 21.10
C SER A 197 -2.20 8.77 22.54
N LYS A 198 -2.88 8.13 23.50
CA LYS A 198 -2.60 8.30 24.94
C LYS A 198 -1.14 8.02 25.30
N ASP A 199 -0.49 7.14 24.54
CA ASP A 199 0.92 6.79 24.72
C ASP A 199 1.88 7.75 23.98
N GLY A 200 1.38 8.87 23.45
CA GLY A 200 2.19 9.88 22.76
C GLY A 200 2.60 9.53 21.33
N LYS A 201 2.03 8.48 20.73
CA LYS A 201 2.28 8.10 19.33
C LYS A 201 1.35 8.82 18.38
N ASP A 202 1.89 9.54 17.41
CA ASP A 202 1.11 10.15 16.33
C ASP A 202 0.62 9.09 15.34
N PHE A 203 -0.61 9.27 14.86
CA PHE A 203 -1.24 8.42 13.86
C PHE A 203 -2.24 9.20 13.01
N THR A 204 -2.51 8.72 11.80
CA THR A 204 -3.52 9.30 10.91
C THR A 204 -4.71 8.36 10.80
N VAL A 205 -5.91 8.92 10.78
CA VAL A 205 -7.16 8.16 10.60
C VAL A 205 -8.02 8.84 9.54
N ALA A 206 -8.57 8.03 8.63
CA ALA A 206 -9.61 8.42 7.69
C ALA A 206 -10.95 7.81 8.13
N SER A 207 -11.97 8.65 8.28
CA SER A 207 -13.32 8.25 8.65
C SER A 207 -14.29 8.51 7.50
N PHE A 208 -15.14 7.52 7.21
CA PHE A 208 -16.17 7.62 6.18
C PHE A 208 -17.29 6.61 6.45
N SER A 209 -18.41 6.72 5.74
CA SER A 209 -19.53 5.78 5.84
C SER A 209 -19.80 5.05 4.54
N ILE A 210 -20.24 3.79 4.65
CA ILE A 210 -20.70 2.96 3.53
C ILE A 210 -22.20 2.71 3.69
N ALA A 211 -22.94 2.84 2.60
CA ALA A 211 -24.33 2.42 2.49
C ALA A 211 -24.38 1.02 1.84
N GLU A 212 -24.80 0.02 2.60
CA GLU A 212 -25.06 -1.34 2.15
C GLU A 212 -26.58 -1.56 2.05
N ASN A 213 -27.05 -2.09 0.93
CA ASN A 213 -28.44 -2.51 0.81
C ASN A 213 -28.58 -3.94 1.33
N ASP A 214 -29.47 -4.16 2.29
CA ASP A 214 -29.82 -5.49 2.74
C ASP A 214 -30.67 -6.25 1.68
N LYS A 215 -31.01 -7.51 1.98
CA LYS A 215 -31.80 -8.36 1.08
C LYS A 215 -33.25 -7.88 0.89
N GLU A 216 -33.73 -7.01 1.78
CA GLU A 216 -35.09 -6.48 1.82
C GLU A 216 -35.18 -5.09 1.17
N GLY A 217 -34.03 -4.49 0.84
CA GLY A 217 -33.92 -3.18 0.19
C GLY A 217 -33.75 -2.02 1.17
N ASN A 218 -33.56 -2.29 2.47
CA ASN A 218 -33.23 -1.24 3.44
C ASN A 218 -31.74 -0.91 3.37
N VAL A 219 -31.41 0.35 3.64
CA VAL A 219 -30.04 0.83 3.63
C VAL A 219 -29.47 0.77 5.04
N LYS A 220 -28.44 -0.05 5.24
CA LYS A 220 -27.61 -0.06 6.44
C LYS A 220 -26.39 0.84 6.23
N TYR A 221 -26.18 1.78 7.15
CA TYR A 221 -24.99 2.63 7.14
C TYR A 221 -23.95 2.07 8.10
N ILE A 222 -22.70 1.98 7.63
CA ILE A 222 -21.58 1.40 8.37
C ILE A 222 -20.46 2.43 8.43
N ASN A 223 -20.11 2.87 9.65
CA ASN A 223 -18.98 3.76 9.87
C ASN A 223 -17.67 2.98 9.69
N CYS A 224 -16.73 3.54 8.93
CA CYS A 224 -15.49 2.90 8.52
C CYS A 224 -14.30 3.77 8.91
N LEU A 225 -13.25 3.13 9.41
CA LEU A 225 -12.02 3.78 9.89
C LEU A 225 -10.80 3.11 9.25
N ALA A 226 -10.04 3.87 8.47
CA ALA A 226 -8.75 3.44 7.93
C ALA A 226 -7.60 4.16 8.65
N TYR A 227 -6.62 3.40 9.13
CA TYR A 227 -5.52 3.92 9.95
C TYR A 227 -4.17 3.90 9.21
N ASN A 228 -3.35 4.92 9.45
CA ASN A 228 -1.97 5.04 8.98
C ASN A 228 -1.84 4.81 7.46
N ASP A 229 -1.01 3.86 7.02
CA ASP A 229 -0.77 3.52 5.61
C ASP A 229 -2.08 3.29 4.82
N ARG A 230 -3.15 2.81 5.49
CA ARG A 230 -4.45 2.53 4.85
C ARG A 230 -5.25 3.79 4.49
N VAL A 231 -4.87 4.96 4.99
CA VAL A 231 -5.49 6.25 4.63
C VAL A 231 -5.29 6.54 3.14
N SER A 232 -4.11 6.25 2.61
CA SER A 232 -3.78 6.43 1.18
C SER A 232 -4.71 5.63 0.25
N SER A 233 -5.22 4.48 0.72
CA SER A 233 -6.13 3.63 -0.05
C SER A 233 -7.56 4.20 -0.14
N VAL A 234 -7.92 5.14 0.74
CA VAL A 234 -9.29 5.67 0.84
C VAL A 234 -9.39 7.17 0.59
N GLU A 235 -8.28 7.92 0.64
CA GLU A 235 -8.28 9.39 0.55
C GLU A 235 -8.93 9.96 -0.72
N ASN A 236 -8.92 9.20 -1.81
CA ASN A 236 -9.44 9.61 -3.11
C ASN A 236 -10.88 9.12 -3.39
N LEU A 237 -11.48 8.38 -2.46
CA LEU A 237 -12.85 7.90 -2.59
C LEU A 237 -13.85 9.04 -2.46
N LYS A 238 -14.91 8.98 -3.27
CA LYS A 238 -15.96 10.01 -3.32
C LYS A 238 -17.31 9.41 -3.02
N LYS A 239 -18.19 10.23 -2.46
CA LYS A 239 -19.60 9.87 -2.29
C LYS A 239 -20.19 9.33 -3.60
N GLY A 240 -20.81 8.15 -3.52
CA GLY A 240 -21.39 7.43 -4.65
C GLY A 240 -20.48 6.35 -5.25
N ASP A 241 -19.17 6.36 -4.98
CA ASP A 241 -18.26 5.31 -5.43
C ASP A 241 -18.73 3.96 -4.91
N PHE A 242 -18.88 2.98 -5.82
CA PHE A 242 -19.25 1.62 -5.45
C PHE A 242 -17.97 0.86 -5.08
N VAL A 243 -17.90 0.35 -3.86
CA VAL A 243 -16.68 -0.24 -3.31
C VAL A 243 -16.97 -1.60 -2.69
N HIS A 244 -15.95 -2.43 -2.68
CA HIS A 244 -15.82 -3.56 -1.78
C HIS A 244 -14.91 -3.16 -0.63
N VAL A 245 -15.34 -3.39 0.61
CA VAL A 245 -14.58 -3.11 1.83
C VAL A 245 -14.49 -4.37 2.66
N PHE A 246 -13.26 -4.70 3.04
CA PHE A 246 -12.94 -5.77 3.95
C PHE A 246 -12.30 -5.18 5.21
N GLY A 247 -12.72 -5.66 6.37
CA GLY A 247 -12.26 -5.16 7.65
C GLY A 247 -12.78 -5.98 8.82
N LYS A 248 -12.55 -5.51 10.04
CA LYS A 248 -13.04 -6.13 11.28
C LYS A 248 -13.95 -5.19 12.06
N GLU A 249 -15.05 -5.72 12.57
CA GLU A 249 -15.95 -4.94 13.43
C GLU A 249 -15.22 -4.56 14.73
N LYS A 250 -15.30 -3.28 15.10
CA LYS A 250 -14.75 -2.74 16.34
C LYS A 250 -15.86 -2.05 17.11
N LYS A 251 -16.08 -2.53 18.33
CA LYS A 251 -16.96 -1.90 19.32
C LYS A 251 -16.15 -0.97 20.21
N SER A 252 -16.61 0.27 20.35
CA SER A 252 -16.01 1.27 21.22
C SER A 252 -17.08 1.87 22.14
N ILE A 253 -16.66 2.39 23.29
CA ILE A 253 -17.54 3.12 24.20
C ILE A 253 -17.20 4.60 24.06
N GLY A 254 -18.17 5.40 23.66
CA GLY A 254 -18.03 6.85 23.53
C GLY A 254 -17.97 7.55 24.88
N LYS A 255 -17.70 8.87 24.85
CA LYS A 255 -17.65 9.69 26.08
C LYS A 255 -18.99 9.72 26.83
N ASP A 256 -20.08 9.47 26.14
CA ASP A 256 -21.44 9.41 26.66
C ASP A 256 -21.83 8.02 27.20
N ASN A 257 -20.86 7.11 27.35
CA ASN A 257 -21.07 5.72 27.76
C ASN A 257 -21.92 4.88 26.79
N LYS A 258 -22.17 5.36 25.56
CA LYS A 258 -22.82 4.55 24.52
C LYS A 258 -21.83 3.70 23.76
N GLU A 259 -22.29 2.52 23.35
CA GLU A 259 -21.54 1.61 22.49
C GLU A 259 -21.70 2.05 21.03
N TYR A 260 -20.57 2.21 20.35
CA TYR A 260 -20.49 2.53 18.94
C TYR A 260 -19.84 1.36 18.21
N THR A 261 -20.44 0.95 17.10
CA THR A 261 -19.86 -0.04 16.20
C THR A 261 -19.26 0.66 14.99
N SER A 262 -17.99 0.40 14.73
CA SER A 262 -17.25 0.87 13.55
C SER A 262 -16.58 -0.32 12.86
N LEU A 263 -16.17 -0.13 11.61
CA LEU A 263 -15.39 -1.08 10.85
C LEU A 263 -13.94 -0.60 10.75
N LYS A 264 -12.99 -1.33 11.37
CA LYS A 264 -11.56 -1.15 11.10
C LYS A 264 -11.28 -1.68 9.69
N VAL A 265 -11.01 -0.78 8.76
CA VAL A 265 -10.81 -1.11 7.34
C VAL A 265 -9.43 -1.73 7.15
N TYR A 266 -9.40 -2.88 6.50
CA TYR A 266 -8.17 -3.55 6.07
C TYR A 266 -7.84 -3.30 4.61
N SER A 267 -8.84 -3.37 3.74
CA SER A 267 -8.68 -3.06 2.32
C SER A 267 -9.96 -2.50 1.73
N VAL A 268 -9.80 -1.62 0.76
CA VAL A 268 -10.90 -1.09 -0.06
C VAL A 268 -10.57 -1.29 -1.53
N LYS A 269 -11.56 -1.73 -2.30
CA LYS A 269 -11.45 -1.92 -3.74
C LYS A 269 -12.58 -1.20 -4.44
N LEU A 270 -12.24 -0.27 -5.32
CA LEU A 270 -13.21 0.41 -6.17
C LEU A 270 -13.77 -0.56 -7.21
N LEU A 271 -15.08 -0.78 -7.17
CA LEU A 271 -15.81 -1.64 -8.09
C LEU A 271 -16.41 -0.79 -9.22
N LYS A 272 -16.01 -1.04 -10.47
CA LYS A 272 -16.63 -0.38 -11.63
C LYS A 272 -18.00 -0.98 -11.93
N ALA A 273 -18.95 -0.13 -12.34
CA ALA A 273 -20.25 -0.58 -12.85
C ALA A 273 -20.06 -1.49 -14.08
N LYS A 274 -20.74 -2.65 -14.10
CA LYS A 274 -20.60 -3.72 -15.11
C LYS A 274 -20.71 -3.25 -16.58
N GLU A 275 -21.43 -2.17 -16.88
CA GLU A 275 -21.66 -1.72 -18.25
C GLU A 275 -20.45 -1.07 -18.95
N GLN A 276 -19.53 -0.43 -18.22
CA GLN A 276 -18.38 0.24 -18.83
C GLN A 276 -17.25 -0.71 -19.28
N ASN A 277 -17.26 -1.96 -18.78
CA ASN A 277 -16.23 -2.96 -19.09
C ASN A 277 -16.34 -3.51 -20.53
N LYS A 278 -17.52 -3.49 -21.17
CA LYS A 278 -17.65 -3.91 -22.57
C LYS A 278 -17.03 -2.91 -23.56
N ALA A 279 -17.11 -1.61 -23.28
CA ALA A 279 -16.56 -0.57 -24.14
C ALA A 279 -15.03 -0.44 -24.01
N LYS A 280 -14.50 -0.48 -22.78
CA LYS A 280 -13.04 -0.40 -22.53
C LYS A 280 -12.25 -1.64 -22.93
N ARG A 281 -12.86 -2.83 -22.95
CA ARG A 281 -12.20 -4.05 -23.48
C ARG A 281 -11.79 -3.91 -24.96
N LYS A 282 -12.53 -3.10 -25.74
CA LYS A 282 -12.20 -2.80 -27.13
C LYS A 282 -11.04 -1.81 -27.26
N GLU A 283 -10.97 -0.83 -26.35
CA GLU A 283 -9.95 0.22 -26.33
C GLU A 283 -8.59 -0.25 -25.76
N ILE A 284 -8.59 -1.16 -24.77
CA ILE A 284 -7.36 -1.73 -24.16
C ILE A 284 -6.63 -2.67 -25.12
N ALA A 285 -7.36 -3.35 -26.01
CA ALA A 285 -6.76 -4.17 -27.07
C ALA A 285 -5.98 -3.32 -28.09
N GLU A 286 -6.36 -2.05 -28.28
CA GLU A 286 -5.80 -1.16 -29.31
C GLU A 286 -4.68 -0.24 -28.78
N ASN A 287 -4.50 -0.08 -27.46
CA ASN A 287 -3.59 0.93 -26.90
C ASN A 287 -2.67 0.40 -25.78
N LYS A 288 -1.92 -0.68 -26.05
CA LYS A 288 -0.87 -1.21 -25.16
C LYS A 288 0.33 -0.26 -25.06
N GLN A 289 0.20 0.82 -24.29
CA GLN A 289 1.35 1.63 -23.89
C GLN A 289 2.14 0.87 -22.81
N SER A 290 3.31 0.35 -23.19
CA SER A 290 4.20 -0.46 -22.32
C SER A 290 4.47 0.22 -20.96
N ALA A 291 4.48 -0.59 -19.89
CA ALA A 291 4.82 -0.19 -18.53
C ALA A 291 6.12 0.64 -18.45
N MET A 292 7.09 0.35 -19.33
CA MET A 292 8.37 1.06 -19.43
C MET A 292 8.20 2.52 -19.85
N GLY A 293 7.20 2.84 -20.68
CA GLY A 293 6.88 4.19 -21.10
C GLY A 293 6.25 5.03 -19.99
N LYS A 294 5.46 4.41 -19.11
CA LYS A 294 4.86 5.06 -17.94
C LYS A 294 5.89 5.29 -16.83
N LEU A 295 6.79 4.33 -16.60
CA LEU A 295 7.91 4.46 -15.65
C LEU A 295 8.84 5.63 -16.00
N LYS A 296 9.12 5.86 -17.30
CA LYS A 296 9.89 7.04 -17.75
C LYS A 296 9.22 8.36 -17.41
N LYS A 297 7.88 8.45 -17.53
CA LYS A 297 7.11 9.66 -17.17
C LYS A 297 7.07 9.89 -15.66
N TYR A 298 6.99 8.82 -14.85
CA TYR A 298 7.06 8.91 -13.40
C TYR A 298 8.43 9.40 -12.91
N LYS A 299 9.53 8.83 -13.42
CA LYS A 299 10.89 9.31 -13.10
C LYS A 299 11.10 10.78 -13.49
N ALA A 300 10.47 11.24 -14.57
CA ALA A 300 10.49 12.65 -14.97
C ALA A 300 9.69 13.55 -14.01
N LYS A 301 8.57 13.07 -13.43
CA LYS A 301 7.80 13.82 -12.43
C LYS A 301 8.49 13.87 -11.06
N ALA A 302 9.01 12.74 -10.57
CA ALA A 302 9.72 12.66 -9.30
C ALA A 302 10.98 13.55 -9.29
N SER A 303 11.76 13.51 -10.37
CA SER A 303 12.94 14.40 -10.51
C SER A 303 12.58 15.88 -10.66
N ASN A 304 11.37 16.23 -11.11
CA ASN A 304 10.91 17.61 -11.15
C ASN A 304 10.42 18.09 -9.78
N GLN A 305 9.79 17.23 -8.96
CA GLN A 305 9.42 17.56 -7.57
C GLN A 305 10.64 17.80 -6.68
N GLU A 306 11.72 16.99 -6.83
CA GLU A 306 12.99 17.25 -6.15
C GLU A 306 13.61 18.60 -6.58
N ARG A 307 13.52 18.94 -7.87
CA ARG A 307 14.06 20.22 -8.40
C ARG A 307 13.26 21.44 -7.95
N GLU A 308 11.95 21.31 -7.72
CA GLU A 308 11.12 22.40 -7.18
C GLU A 308 11.39 22.64 -5.69
N ASN A 309 11.63 21.58 -4.92
CA ASN A 309 12.01 21.72 -3.50
C ASN A 309 13.41 22.35 -3.35
N VAL A 310 14.38 21.96 -4.18
CA VAL A 310 15.74 22.57 -4.18
C VAL A 310 15.73 24.05 -4.60
N LYS A 311 14.77 24.48 -5.43
CA LYS A 311 14.63 25.89 -5.82
C LYS A 311 13.97 26.76 -4.74
N LYS A 312 13.15 26.20 -3.85
CA LYS A 312 12.57 26.93 -2.72
C LYS A 312 13.57 27.15 -1.59
N ASP A 313 14.47 26.21 -1.33
CA ASP A 313 15.50 26.36 -0.28
C ASP A 313 16.61 27.36 -0.65
N LYS A 314 16.94 27.52 -1.93
CA LYS A 314 17.95 28.52 -2.38
C LYS A 314 17.43 29.97 -2.44
N GLY A 315 16.19 30.22 -2.02
CA GLY A 315 15.59 31.57 -1.95
C GLY A 315 15.65 32.21 -0.56
N MET A 316 16.23 31.54 0.45
CA MET A 316 16.33 32.02 1.83
C MET A 316 17.76 31.93 2.36
N GLU A 317 18.73 32.54 1.65
CA GLU A 317 19.95 33.04 2.27
C GLU A 317 20.26 34.42 1.67
N ILE A 318 20.63 35.33 2.56
CA ILE A 318 20.61 36.81 2.48
C ILE A 318 21.43 37.39 1.31
#